data_AF-A0A969AQ94-F1
#
_entry.id   AF-A0A969AQ94-F1
#
_cell.length_a   1.000
_cell.length_b   1.000
_cell.length_c   1.000
_cell.angle_alpha   90.00
_cell.angle_beta   90.00
_cell.angle_gamma   90.00
#
_symmetry.space_group_name_H-M   'P 1'
#
loop_
_entity.id
_entity.type
_entity.pdbx_description
1 polymer ?
#
loop_
_entity_poly.entity_id
_entity_poly.type
_entity_poly.pdbx_seq_one_letter_code
_entity_poly.pdbx_strand_id
1 'polypeptide(L)' 'LAPPEVLTYGPRSQRQEQWIQRTVSQSGTQLAQIRDRILAMTQFQRHHRVLDLLANHGLMLWELVRQVPEGASMAE' A
#
# COMPACT_ATOMS: atom_id res chain seq x y z
N LEU A 1 -24.47 -25.99 -28.06
CA LEU A 1 -23.00 -25.90 -28.06
C LEU A 1 -22.63 -24.56 -27.45
N ALA A 2 -21.82 -24.53 -26.39
CA ALA A 2 -21.37 -23.27 -25.79
C ALA A 2 -20.39 -22.57 -26.74
N PRO A 3 -20.40 -21.23 -26.82
CA PRO A 3 -19.48 -20.50 -27.69
C PRO A 3 -18.03 -20.70 -27.23
N PRO A 4 -17.06 -20.69 -28.16
CA PRO A 4 -15.65 -20.86 -27.83
C PRO A 4 -15.16 -19.70 -26.96
N GLU A 5 -14.43 -20.03 -25.91
CA GLU A 5 -13.82 -19.04 -25.02
C GLU A 5 -12.67 -18.33 -25.77
N VAL A 6 -12.81 -17.03 -26.00
CA VAL A 6 -11.80 -16.20 -26.68
C VAL A 6 -10.94 -15.53 -25.60
N LEU A 7 -9.76 -16.09 -25.37
CA LEU A 7 -8.77 -15.51 -24.46
C LEU A 7 -7.87 -14.52 -25.21
N THR A 8 -7.87 -13.25 -24.76
CA THR A 8 -6.97 -12.21 -25.28
C THR A 8 -5.64 -12.26 -24.55
N TYR A 9 -4.58 -12.63 -25.26
CA TYR A 9 -3.21 -12.58 -24.73
C TYR A 9 -2.48 -11.33 -25.22
N GLY A 10 -1.82 -10.61 -24.30
CA GLY A 10 -0.88 -9.56 -24.65
C GLY A 10 0.48 -10.13 -25.08
N PRO A 11 1.29 -9.38 -25.84
CA PRO A 11 2.62 -9.83 -26.25
C PRO A 11 3.53 -10.08 -25.03
N ARG A 12 4.31 -11.17 -25.07
CA ARG A 12 5.31 -11.47 -24.04
C ARG A 12 6.41 -10.40 -24.05
N SER A 13 6.45 -9.56 -23.02
CA SER A 13 7.41 -8.47 -22.88
C SER A 13 8.22 -8.67 -21.60
N GLN A 14 9.54 -8.83 -21.72
CA GLN A 14 10.43 -8.88 -20.55
C GLN A 14 10.29 -7.63 -19.68
N ARG A 15 10.05 -6.46 -20.29
CA ARG A 15 9.85 -5.21 -19.55
C ARG A 15 8.54 -5.22 -18.75
N GLN A 16 7.49 -5.82 -19.29
CA GLN A 16 6.23 -6.02 -18.59
C GLN A 16 6.38 -7.05 -17.47
N GLU A 17 7.08 -8.15 -17.72
CA GLU A 17 7.39 -9.18 -16.72
C GLU A 17 8.22 -8.60 -15.55
N GLN A 18 9.24 -7.79 -15.85
CA GLN A 18 10.05 -7.08 -14.85
C GLN A 18 9.24 -6.01 -14.10
N TRP A 19 8.30 -5.35 -14.77
CA TRP A 19 7.38 -4.43 -14.10
C TRP A 19 6.43 -5.18 -13.15
N ILE A 20 5.87 -6.32 -13.58
CA ILE A 20 5.06 -7.19 -12.72
C ILE A 20 5.88 -7.68 -11.54
N GLN A 21 7.10 -8.18 -11.75
CA GLN A 21 7.97 -8.62 -10.65
C GLN A 21 8.32 -7.49 -9.67
N ARG A 22 8.50 -6.25 -10.14
CA ARG A 22 8.70 -5.10 -9.25
C ARG A 22 7.46 -4.78 -8.44
N THR A 23 6.27 -4.83 -9.06
CA THR A 23 5.00 -4.61 -8.37
C THR A 23 4.65 -5.74 -7.40
N VAL A 24 5.05 -6.97 -7.72
CA VAL A 24 4.91 -8.18 -6.89
C VAL A 24 6.10 -8.35 -5.92
N SER A 25 7.01 -7.39 -5.85
CA SER A 25 8.24 -7.53 -5.07
C SER A 25 7.97 -7.75 -3.57
N GLN A 26 8.73 -8.67 -2.98
CA GLN A 26 8.63 -9.07 -1.57
C GLN A 26 8.90 -7.92 -0.60
N SER A 27 9.59 -6.86 -1.06
CA SER A 27 9.82 -5.63 -0.30
C SER A 27 8.51 -4.95 0.12
N GLY A 28 7.47 -4.97 -0.73
CA GLY A 28 6.17 -4.42 -0.37
C GLY A 28 5.52 -5.18 0.80
N THR A 29 5.63 -6.52 0.78
CA THR A 29 5.14 -7.37 1.87
C THR A 29 5.90 -7.13 3.17
N GLN A 30 7.23 -7.01 3.11
CA GLN A 30 8.05 -6.72 4.29
C GLN A 30 7.72 -5.34 4.89
N LEU A 31 7.56 -4.31 4.05
CA LEU A 31 7.19 -2.97 4.50
C LEU A 31 5.79 -2.93 5.11
N ALA A 32 4.83 -3.67 4.56
CA ALA A 32 3.50 -3.81 5.14
C ALA A 32 3.56 -4.45 6.54
N GLN A 33 4.33 -5.51 6.72
CA GLN A 33 4.51 -6.15 8.03
C GLN A 33 5.12 -5.21 9.08
N ILE A 34 6.13 -4.42 8.69
CA ILE A 34 6.75 -3.43 9.58
C ILE A 34 5.74 -2.35 9.96
N ARG A 35 5.01 -1.82 8.98
CA ARG A 35 3.95 -0.83 9.18
C ARG A 35 2.88 -1.32 10.14
N ASP A 36 2.37 -2.53 9.92
CA ASP A 36 1.32 -3.11 10.74
C ASP A 36 1.80 -3.32 12.19
N ARG A 37 3.07 -3.72 12.37
CA ARG A 37 3.68 -3.84 13.71
C ARG A 37 3.81 -2.49 14.42
N ILE A 38 4.22 -1.44 13.70
CA ILE A 38 4.30 -0.08 14.25
C ILE A 38 2.91 0.39 14.69
N LEU A 39 1.91 0.25 13.83
CA LEU A 39 0.54 0.66 14.13
C LEU A 39 -0.09 -0.16 15.28
N ALA A 40 0.22 -1.45 15.38
CA ALA A 40 -0.26 -2.28 16.49
C ALA A 40 0.28 -1.85 17.87
N MET A 41 1.44 -1.20 17.91
CA MET A 41 2.00 -0.64 19.14
C MET A 41 1.37 0.70 19.52
N THR A 42 0.62 1.32 18.61
CA THR A 42 -0.04 2.61 18.83
C THR A 42 -1.50 2.42 19.22
N GLN A 43 -1.97 3.18 20.22
CA GLN A 43 -3.37 3.21 20.62
C GLN A 43 -4.00 4.52 20.11
N PHE A 44 -4.12 4.66 18.79
CA PHE A 44 -4.70 5.87 18.20
C PHE A 44 -6.19 5.99 18.54
N GLN A 45 -6.57 7.15 19.07
CA GLN A 45 -7.95 7.60 19.15
C GLN A 45 -8.26 8.45 17.92
N ARG A 46 -9.50 8.43 17.45
CA ARG A 46 -9.91 9.08 16.19
C ARG A 46 -9.56 10.58 16.08
N HIS A 47 -9.44 11.25 17.22
CA HIS A 47 -9.18 12.69 17.36
C HIS A 47 -7.71 13.03 17.67
N HIS A 48 -6.79 12.05 17.73
CA HIS A 48 -5.37 12.33 17.96
C HIS A 48 -4.76 13.16 16.82
N ARG A 49 -3.71 13.92 17.08
CA ARG A 49 -2.91 14.58 16.03
C ARG A 49 -1.65 13.78 15.80
N VAL A 50 -1.32 13.50 14.54
CA VAL A 50 -0.17 12.66 14.17
C VAL A 50 0.65 13.36 13.10
N LEU A 51 1.97 13.33 13.27
CA LEU A 51 2.96 13.83 12.32
C LEU A 51 3.66 12.64 11.65
N ASP A 52 3.57 12.55 10.33
CA ASP A 52 4.31 11.58 9.53
C ASP A 52 5.58 12.25 8.98
N LEU A 53 6.73 11.92 9.58
CA LEU A 53 8.05 12.47 9.21
C LEU A 53 8.60 11.91 7.90
N LEU A 54 8.01 10.85 7.34
CA LEU A 54 8.47 10.18 6.11
C LEU A 54 7.32 10.03 5.11
N ALA A 55 6.42 11.01 5.09
CA ALA A 55 5.16 10.96 4.34
C ALA A 55 5.35 10.80 2.82
N ASN A 56 6.52 11.18 2.29
CA ASN A 56 6.88 11.07 0.88
C ASN A 56 6.83 9.63 0.32
N HIS A 57 6.79 8.61 1.18
CA HIS A 57 6.68 7.21 0.77
C HIS A 57 5.26 6.65 0.82
N GLY A 58 4.29 7.39 1.38
CA GLY A 58 2.87 6.99 1.44
C GLY A 58 2.55 5.73 2.25
N LEU A 59 3.56 5.09 2.87
CA LEU A 59 3.41 3.83 3.61
C LEU A 59 2.54 4.01 4.86
N MET A 60 2.67 5.16 5.54
CA MET A 60 1.98 5.46 6.80
C MET A 60 0.76 6.37 6.58
N LEU A 61 0.86 7.39 5.72
CA LEU A 61 -0.16 8.41 5.50
C LEU A 61 -1.59 7.85 5.37
N TRP A 62 -1.81 6.86 4.50
CA TRP A 62 -3.16 6.30 4.30
C TRP A 62 -3.69 5.48 5.47
N GLU A 63 -2.81 4.83 6.24
CA GLU A 63 -3.24 4.14 7.46
C GLU A 63 -3.57 5.15 8.56
N LEU A 64 -2.79 6.22 8.70
CA LEU A 64 -3.03 7.27 9.68
C LEU A 64 -4.35 7.99 9.41
N VAL A 65 -4.66 8.33 8.15
CA VAL A 65 -5.95 8.93 7.78
C VAL A 65 -7.13 8.03 8.16
N ARG A 66 -6.98 6.70 8.08
CA ARG A 66 -8.04 5.76 8.48
C ARG A 66 -8.20 5.62 9.98
N GLN A 67 -7.09 5.61 10.72
CA GLN A 67 -7.13 5.45 12.19
C GLN A 67 -7.52 6.73 12.91
N VAL A 68 -7.18 7.88 12.34
CA VAL A 68 -7.27 9.19 12.98
C VAL A 68 -8.02 10.21 12.11
N PRO A 69 -9.25 9.91 11.64
CA PRO A 69 -9.93 10.72 10.62
C PRO A 69 -10.40 12.10 11.11
N GLU A 70 -10.55 12.27 12.43
CA GLU A 70 -10.88 13.56 13.05
C GLU A 70 -9.61 14.30 13.48
N GLY A 71 -8.49 13.59 13.48
CA GLY A 71 -7.15 14.11 13.69
C GLY A 71 -6.61 14.77 12.44
N ALA A 72 -6.00 15.94 12.59
CA ALA A 72 -5.15 16.46 11.53
C ALA A 72 -3.92 15.55 11.42
N SER A 73 -3.82 14.80 10.32
CA SER A 73 -2.59 14.10 9.91
C SER A 73 -1.78 15.05 9.04
N MET A 74 -0.61 15.47 9.53
CA MET A 74 0.31 16.33 8.78
C MET A 74 1.46 15.50 8.21
N ALA A 75 1.80 15.80 6.96
CA ALA A 75 2.94 15.25 6.23
C ALA A 75 3.99 16.34 6.10
N GLU A 76 5.24 16.06 6.46
CA GLU A 76 6.41 16.90 6.14
C GLU A 76 7.36 16.21 5.17
#